data_AF-A0A534WRB8-F1
#
_entry.id   AF-A0A534WRB8-F1
#
_cell.length_a   1.000
_cell.length_b   1.000
_cell.length_c   1.000
_cell.angle_alpha   90.00
_cell.angle_beta   90.00
_cell.angle_gamma   90.00
#
_symmetry.space_group_name_H-M   'P 1'
#
loop_
_entity.id
_entity.type
_entity.pdbx_description
1 polymer ?
#
loop_
_entity_poly.entity_id
_entity_poly.type
_entity_poly.pdbx_seq_one_letter_code
_entity_poly.pdbx_strand_id
1 'polypeptide(L)'
;MSAYLRSQEPEPSSRSRTASWITTASSGPPPTLPLIAPSADTIIFAPASRGAERAVAVTVQSTNGSLAALLRAASWNSSASVRFTPWSVPRCRPAILAGSGRASRTRPRLRLPRAPAYKRAVADLAVVCDFDGTATVLDIGDEISRHFCGTDYLALQKKLFLEGKLTTRAIIQSIYTPVRAPEAEVIAFALTAAKIRPGFVELVAAARDRGAPFFLASGGLRQYVEAVLAAHLPADLREHVRIRANLAEFSPEGLRVSYPTDAESRAAGCHVCGSCKRVVVAEARRTGAKYVIGIGDGFADRCLAQFADQTYALEDSYLHGYCREQRMACIPFTELYEAAEAVRSFTPAAERPRER
;
A
#
# COMPACT_ATOMS: atom_id res chain seq x y z
N MET A 1 81.58 -29.33 17.55
CA MET A 1 80.34 -28.52 17.57
C MET A 1 79.62 -28.76 16.24
N SER A 2 78.35 -29.20 16.34
CA SER A 2 77.42 -29.76 15.34
C SER A 2 77.55 -29.21 13.90
N ALA A 3 77.81 -30.04 12.89
CA ALA A 3 76.97 -31.04 12.19
C ALA A 3 76.11 -30.40 11.07
N TYR A 4 76.59 -30.44 9.82
CA TYR A 4 76.20 -31.35 8.70
C TYR A 4 74.91 -30.90 7.96
N LEU A 5 74.97 -30.38 6.72
CA LEU A 5 74.94 -31.11 5.42
C LEU A 5 73.64 -31.93 5.25
N ARG A 6 72.89 -31.98 4.14
CA ARG A 6 73.02 -31.53 2.76
C ARG A 6 71.69 -31.82 2.03
N SER A 7 71.42 -31.06 0.96
CA SER A 7 70.80 -31.45 -0.34
C SER A 7 69.35 -31.98 -0.45
N GLN A 8 68.67 -31.35 -1.41
CA GLN A 8 67.38 -31.61 -2.06
C GLN A 8 67.29 -32.96 -2.78
N GLU A 9 66.06 -33.49 -2.92
CA GLU A 9 65.39 -33.84 -4.20
C GLU A 9 63.90 -34.30 -3.96
N PRO A 10 63.03 -34.57 -4.97
CA PRO A 10 61.75 -33.86 -5.16
C PRO A 10 60.43 -34.66 -4.92
N GLU A 11 59.30 -33.97 -5.14
CA GLU A 11 57.86 -34.36 -5.11
C GLU A 11 57.47 -35.77 -5.60
N PRO A 12 56.39 -36.36 -5.02
CA PRO A 12 55.29 -36.80 -5.89
C PRO A 12 53.83 -36.70 -5.33
N SER A 13 52.91 -36.34 -6.24
CA SER A 13 51.50 -36.74 -6.43
C SER A 13 50.62 -37.22 -5.25
N SER A 14 49.44 -36.60 -5.08
CA SER A 14 48.26 -37.24 -4.45
C SER A 14 46.96 -36.75 -5.13
N ARG A 15 46.27 -37.60 -5.90
CA ARG A 15 45.15 -38.52 -5.56
C ARG A 15 43.89 -37.84 -5.01
N SER A 16 42.83 -37.94 -5.83
CA SER A 16 41.43 -37.63 -5.55
C SER A 16 40.87 -38.35 -4.32
N ARG A 17 40.00 -37.66 -3.56
CA ARG A 17 39.04 -38.30 -2.65
C ARG A 17 37.66 -37.67 -2.81
N THR A 18 36.75 -38.42 -3.42
CA THR A 18 35.30 -38.22 -3.35
C THR A 18 34.79 -38.79 -2.03
N ALA A 19 34.10 -37.97 -1.22
CA ALA A 19 33.39 -38.43 -0.03
C ALA A 19 31.91 -38.68 -0.38
N SER A 20 31.49 -39.93 -0.25
CA SER A 20 30.08 -40.36 -0.33
C SER A 20 29.47 -40.29 1.06
N TRP A 21 28.36 -39.56 1.23
CA TRP A 21 27.54 -39.60 2.43
C TRP A 21 26.33 -40.50 2.18
N ILE A 22 26.42 -41.74 2.64
CA ILE A 22 25.27 -42.63 2.80
C ILE A 22 24.65 -42.30 4.15
N THR A 23 23.43 -41.75 4.15
CA THR A 23 22.61 -41.60 5.36
C THR A 23 21.65 -42.78 5.44
N THR A 24 21.81 -43.59 6.48
CA THR A 24 20.85 -44.64 6.86
C THR A 24 19.63 -44.02 7.53
N ALA A 25 18.43 -44.45 7.11
CA ALA A 25 17.16 -44.00 7.66
C ALA A 25 16.94 -44.59 9.07
N SER A 26 16.66 -43.74 10.05
CA SER A 26 16.26 -44.12 11.41
C SER A 26 14.77 -44.43 11.47
N SER A 27 14.41 -45.61 11.94
CA SER A 27 13.05 -46.12 12.11
C SER A 27 12.51 -45.80 13.51
N GLY A 28 12.17 -44.53 13.76
CA GLY A 28 11.48 -44.09 14.98
C GLY A 28 10.33 -43.14 14.64
N PRO A 29 9.22 -43.15 15.40
CA PRO A 29 8.13 -42.20 15.17
C PRO A 29 8.60 -40.77 15.42
N PRO A 30 8.12 -39.78 14.63
CA PRO A 30 8.56 -38.39 14.79
C PRO A 30 8.17 -37.85 16.17
N PRO A 31 9.01 -37.00 16.80
CA PRO A 31 8.68 -36.42 18.10
C PRO A 31 7.47 -35.49 17.99
N THR A 32 6.45 -35.76 18.82
CA THR A 32 5.29 -34.89 19.01
C THR A 32 5.72 -33.55 19.62
N LEU A 33 5.59 -32.48 18.83
CA LEU A 33 5.72 -31.10 19.31
C LEU A 33 4.51 -30.73 20.17
N PRO A 34 4.69 -30.14 21.37
CA PRO A 34 3.58 -29.63 22.14
C PRO A 34 2.94 -28.43 21.44
N LEU A 35 1.62 -28.49 21.26
CA LEU A 35 0.77 -27.37 20.83
C LEU A 35 0.80 -26.28 21.90
N ILE A 36 1.66 -25.27 21.71
CA ILE A 36 1.60 -24.02 22.48
C ILE A 36 0.50 -23.17 21.86
N ALA A 37 -0.62 -23.01 22.58
CA ALA A 37 -1.63 -22.01 22.25
C ALA A 37 -1.01 -20.60 22.42
N PRO A 38 -1.13 -19.68 21.44
CA PRO A 38 -0.62 -18.33 21.63
C PRO A 38 -1.48 -17.61 22.67
N SER A 39 -0.86 -17.25 23.79
CA SER A 39 -1.42 -16.29 24.75
C SER A 39 -1.57 -14.92 24.10
N ALA A 40 -2.61 -14.20 24.52
CA ALA A 40 -3.00 -12.89 24.04
C ALA A 40 -1.86 -11.84 23.99
N ASP A 41 -1.95 -10.99 22.96
CA ASP A 41 -1.39 -9.64 22.84
C ASP A 41 0.08 -9.44 23.23
N THR A 42 1.00 -9.88 22.36
CA THR A 42 2.37 -9.35 22.36
C THR A 42 2.50 -8.27 21.30
N ILE A 43 2.24 -7.01 21.69
CA ILE A 43 2.68 -5.83 20.96
C ILE A 43 4.18 -5.67 21.23
N ILE A 44 5.02 -6.08 20.28
CA ILE A 44 6.46 -5.80 20.33
C ILE A 44 6.73 -4.61 19.39
N PHE A 45 6.79 -3.40 19.97
CA PHE A 45 7.59 -2.32 19.41
C PHE A 45 8.66 -1.98 20.44
N ALA A 46 9.91 -2.30 20.12
CA ALA A 46 11.07 -1.67 20.73
C ALA A 46 11.78 -0.85 19.63
N PRO A 47 12.05 0.45 19.82
CA PRO A 47 12.78 1.22 18.83
C PRO A 47 14.28 0.96 19.01
N ALA A 48 14.92 0.45 17.97
CA ALA A 48 16.38 0.41 17.91
C ALA A 48 16.87 0.71 16.49
N SER A 49 17.00 1.98 16.16
CA SER A 49 18.20 2.48 15.49
C SER A 49 18.26 4.00 15.57
N ARG A 50 19.27 4.48 16.29
CA ARG A 50 19.79 5.83 16.18
C ARG A 50 20.68 5.89 14.93
N GLY A 51 20.55 6.97 14.18
CA GLY A 51 21.67 7.61 13.49
C GLY A 51 21.76 7.39 11.98
N ALA A 52 21.35 8.40 11.21
CA ALA A 52 22.24 9.16 10.34
C ALA A 52 21.48 10.33 9.67
N GLU A 53 21.12 11.36 10.42
CA GLU A 53 20.91 12.68 9.82
C GLU A 53 22.25 13.44 9.85
N ARG A 54 22.81 13.72 8.68
CA ARG A 54 23.89 14.69 8.53
C ARG A 54 23.31 16.08 8.76
N ALA A 55 23.54 16.61 9.96
CA ALA A 55 23.35 18.01 10.26
C ALA A 55 24.24 18.87 9.34
N VAL A 56 23.64 19.59 8.41
CA VAL A 56 24.27 20.77 7.81
C VAL A 56 24.06 21.90 8.81
N ALA A 57 25.14 22.31 9.46
CA ALA A 57 25.16 23.48 10.31
C ALA A 57 24.91 24.73 9.45
N VAL A 58 23.70 25.30 9.54
CA VAL A 58 23.44 26.67 9.11
C VAL A 58 23.59 27.55 10.34
N THR A 59 24.69 28.29 10.39
CA THR A 59 24.94 29.33 11.39
C THR A 59 23.88 30.42 11.25
N VAL A 60 22.91 30.46 12.15
CA VAL A 60 21.99 31.59 12.29
C VAL A 60 22.71 32.66 13.11
N GLN A 61 23.23 33.69 12.44
CA GLN A 61 23.59 34.94 13.12
C GLN A 61 22.31 35.67 13.48
N SER A 62 22.09 35.86 14.79
CA SER A 62 21.08 36.76 15.29
C SER A 62 21.47 38.20 14.96
N THR A 63 20.57 38.93 14.31
CA THR A 63 20.57 40.40 14.37
C THR A 63 19.15 40.84 14.70
N ASN A 64 19.04 41.44 15.89
CA ASN A 64 17.86 42.21 16.30
C ASN A 64 17.74 43.41 15.36
N GLY A 65 16.65 43.47 14.60
CA GLY A 65 16.31 44.58 13.72
C GLY A 65 14.82 44.87 13.79
N SER A 66 14.50 46.07 14.27
CA SER A 66 13.18 46.61 14.58
C SER A 66 12.13 46.49 13.47
N LEU A 67 10.89 46.27 13.92
CA LEU A 67 9.63 46.21 13.19
C LEU A 67 9.21 47.60 12.69
N ALA A 68 9.80 48.12 11.62
CA ALA A 68 9.28 49.27 10.85
C ALA A 68 10.12 49.57 9.60
N ALA A 69 10.03 48.77 8.53
CA ALA A 69 10.27 49.19 7.14
C ALA A 69 10.19 47.96 6.23
N LEU A 70 9.15 47.88 5.40
CA LEU A 70 9.17 47.35 4.02
C LEU A 70 7.72 47.29 3.47
N LEU A 71 6.99 48.39 3.60
CA LEU A 71 5.84 48.70 2.77
C LEU A 71 6.29 49.76 1.77
N ARG A 72 6.48 49.38 0.50
CA ARG A 72 6.24 50.15 -0.74
C ARG A 72 6.92 49.44 -1.93
N ALA A 73 6.24 49.54 -3.07
CA ALA A 73 6.51 48.93 -4.39
C ALA A 73 6.06 47.45 -4.49
N ALA A 74 5.23 47.01 -5.44
CA ALA A 74 4.94 47.56 -6.74
C ALA A 74 3.45 47.41 -7.12
N SER A 75 2.92 48.48 -7.68
CA SER A 75 1.65 48.60 -8.40
C SER A 75 1.80 48.06 -9.83
N TRP A 76 1.04 47.02 -10.19
CA TRP A 76 0.75 46.72 -11.60
C TRP A 76 -0.77 46.63 -11.78
N ASN A 77 -1.32 47.69 -12.35
CA ASN A 77 -2.63 47.71 -12.98
C ASN A 77 -2.59 46.86 -14.25
N SER A 78 -3.55 45.97 -14.41
CA SER A 78 -4.18 45.71 -15.71
C SER A 78 -5.58 45.17 -15.48
N SER A 79 -6.53 46.02 -15.80
CA SER A 79 -7.97 45.80 -15.79
C SER A 79 -8.36 44.86 -16.93
N ALA A 80 -9.09 43.80 -16.62
CA ALA A 80 -9.95 43.12 -17.58
C ALA A 80 -11.34 42.98 -16.94
N SER A 81 -12.22 43.88 -17.34
CA SER A 81 -13.62 43.93 -16.97
C SER A 81 -14.40 42.75 -17.58
N VAL A 82 -14.99 41.90 -16.75
CA VAL A 82 -16.10 41.03 -17.17
C VAL A 82 -17.27 41.28 -16.22
N ARG A 83 -18.36 41.75 -16.81
CA ARG A 83 -19.63 42.11 -16.14
C ARG A 83 -20.33 40.82 -15.71
N PHE A 84 -20.60 40.68 -14.41
CA PHE A 84 -21.53 39.68 -13.91
C PHE A 84 -22.96 40.23 -13.99
N THR A 85 -23.78 39.61 -14.83
CA THR A 85 -25.25 39.72 -14.77
C THR A 85 -25.78 38.73 -13.73
N PRO A 86 -26.60 39.15 -12.75
CA PRO A 86 -27.19 38.23 -11.79
C PRO A 86 -28.36 37.47 -12.46
N TRP A 87 -28.25 36.14 -12.52
CA TRP A 87 -29.35 35.27 -12.97
C TRP A 87 -30.39 35.15 -11.87
N SER A 88 -31.63 35.45 -12.24
CA SER A 88 -32.86 35.36 -11.48
C SER A 88 -33.09 33.97 -10.86
N VAL A 89 -33.33 33.94 -9.55
CA VAL A 89 -33.80 32.75 -8.80
C VAL A 89 -35.32 32.61 -8.98
N PRO A 90 -35.87 31.48 -9.45
CA PRO A 90 -37.30 31.26 -9.43
C PRO A 90 -37.77 30.90 -8.01
N ARG A 91 -38.73 31.68 -7.50
CA ARG A 91 -39.50 31.38 -6.29
C ARG A 91 -40.38 30.15 -6.53
N CYS A 92 -40.16 29.07 -5.78
CA CYS A 92 -41.15 28.01 -5.61
C CYS A 92 -41.97 28.25 -4.35
N ARG A 93 -43.31 28.30 -4.51
CA ARG A 93 -44.30 28.36 -3.43
C ARG A 93 -44.40 27.02 -2.69
N PRO A 94 -44.74 27.01 -1.39
CA PRO A 94 -44.95 25.78 -0.65
C PRO A 94 -46.34 25.21 -0.94
N ALA A 95 -46.43 23.90 -1.17
CA ALA A 95 -47.68 23.16 -1.12
C ALA A 95 -47.74 22.38 0.20
N ILE A 96 -48.87 22.51 0.89
CA ILE A 96 -49.18 21.91 2.19
C ILE A 96 -49.60 20.43 2.02
N LEU A 97 -49.25 19.65 3.04
CA LEU A 97 -49.44 18.22 3.30
C LEU A 97 -50.82 17.61 3.00
N ALA A 98 -50.81 16.33 2.60
CA ALA A 98 -51.61 15.26 3.22
C ALA A 98 -51.13 13.87 2.75
N GLY A 99 -51.01 12.90 3.68
CA GLY A 99 -50.84 11.49 3.31
C GLY A 99 -50.00 10.66 4.27
N SER A 100 -50.61 10.19 5.35
CA SER A 100 -50.09 9.16 6.24
C SER A 100 -49.91 7.83 5.50
N GLY A 101 -48.67 7.33 5.42
CA GLY A 101 -48.36 5.99 4.95
C GLY A 101 -47.11 5.46 5.66
N ARG A 102 -47.24 4.32 6.36
CA ARG A 102 -46.12 3.59 6.98
C ARG A 102 -45.09 3.22 5.90
N ALA A 103 -44.02 4.00 5.79
CA ALA A 103 -42.88 3.67 4.96
C ALA A 103 -42.03 2.60 5.67
N SER A 104 -42.10 1.38 5.16
CA SER A 104 -41.16 0.31 5.48
C SER A 104 -39.74 0.79 5.13
N ARG A 105 -38.86 0.89 6.14
CA ARG A 105 -37.45 1.23 5.98
C ARG A 105 -36.68 0.05 5.39
N THR A 106 -36.88 -0.24 4.10
CA THR A 106 -35.91 -1.04 3.34
C THR A 106 -34.78 -0.11 2.92
N ARG A 107 -33.65 -0.15 3.65
CA ARG A 107 -32.41 0.49 3.21
C ARG A 107 -32.08 -0.03 1.80
N PRO A 108 -31.81 0.83 0.80
CA PRO A 108 -31.33 0.35 -0.48
C PRO A 108 -29.97 -0.31 -0.22
N ARG A 109 -29.91 -1.64 -0.37
CA ARG A 109 -28.63 -2.35 -0.41
C ARG A 109 -27.92 -1.84 -1.65
N LEU A 110 -26.83 -1.09 -1.44
CA LEU A 110 -25.86 -0.79 -2.49
C LEU A 110 -25.40 -2.14 -3.05
N ARG A 111 -25.92 -2.54 -4.22
CA ARG A 111 -25.40 -3.70 -4.94
C ARG A 111 -24.07 -3.27 -5.51
N LEU A 112 -22.98 -3.65 -4.82
CA LEU A 112 -21.65 -3.53 -5.39
C LEU A 112 -21.65 -4.21 -6.76
N PRO A 113 -21.17 -3.54 -7.83
CA PRO A 113 -21.02 -4.16 -9.13
C PRO A 113 -20.20 -5.45 -8.99
N ARG A 114 -20.70 -6.53 -9.60
CA ARG A 114 -19.99 -7.80 -9.63
C ARG A 114 -18.73 -7.57 -10.46
N ALA A 115 -17.56 -7.63 -9.83
CA ALA A 115 -16.29 -7.46 -10.53
C ALA A 115 -16.24 -8.41 -11.73
N PRO A 116 -15.75 -7.95 -12.91
CA PRO A 116 -15.62 -8.81 -14.07
C PRO A 116 -14.83 -10.06 -13.68
N ALA A 117 -15.44 -11.22 -13.88
CA ALA A 117 -14.76 -12.48 -13.70
C ALA A 117 -13.66 -12.52 -14.77
N TYR A 118 -12.39 -12.68 -14.37
CA TYR A 118 -11.38 -13.15 -15.30
C TYR A 118 -11.97 -14.39 -15.96
N LYS A 119 -12.04 -14.39 -17.30
CA LYS A 119 -12.35 -15.63 -18.02
C LYS A 119 -11.44 -16.68 -17.42
N ARG A 120 -12.02 -17.83 -17.11
CA ARG A 120 -11.49 -18.92 -16.26
C ARG A 120 -10.25 -19.63 -16.84
N ALA A 121 -9.36 -18.89 -17.50
CA ALA A 121 -7.98 -19.25 -17.69
C ALA A 121 -7.33 -19.24 -16.30
N VAL A 122 -6.71 -20.36 -15.95
CA VAL A 122 -5.84 -20.46 -14.79
C VAL A 122 -4.66 -19.55 -15.09
N ALA A 123 -4.71 -18.30 -14.65
CA ALA A 123 -3.58 -17.40 -14.78
C ALA A 123 -2.51 -17.88 -13.80
N ASP A 124 -1.31 -18.25 -14.26
CA ASP A 124 -0.24 -18.68 -13.35
C ASP A 124 0.28 -17.56 -12.45
N LEU A 125 0.05 -16.30 -12.85
CA LEU A 125 0.48 -15.08 -12.18
C LEU A 125 -0.71 -14.21 -11.80
N ALA A 126 -0.63 -13.57 -10.63
CA ALA A 126 -1.46 -12.41 -10.26
C ALA A 126 -0.61 -11.29 -9.67
N VAL A 127 -1.13 -10.07 -9.72
CA VAL A 127 -0.51 -8.87 -9.15
C VAL A 127 -1.42 -8.32 -8.05
N VAL A 128 -0.82 -8.01 -6.90
CA VAL A 128 -1.48 -7.30 -5.79
C VAL A 128 -0.66 -6.03 -5.51
N CYS A 129 -1.22 -4.88 -5.84
CA CYS A 129 -0.53 -3.59 -5.74
C CYS A 129 -1.24 -2.69 -4.72
N ASP A 130 -0.49 -2.08 -3.81
CA ASP A 130 -0.99 -1.00 -2.98
C ASP A 130 -1.28 0.27 -3.80
N PHE A 131 -2.03 1.20 -3.23
CA PHE A 131 -2.42 2.44 -3.89
C PHE A 131 -1.64 3.65 -3.37
N ASP A 132 -2.03 4.13 -2.19
CA ASP A 132 -1.46 5.31 -1.54
C ASP A 132 0.03 5.08 -1.25
N GLY A 133 0.91 5.99 -1.68
CA GLY A 133 2.36 5.85 -1.55
C GLY A 133 3.02 4.88 -2.56
N THR A 134 2.25 3.97 -3.15
CA THR A 134 2.74 2.96 -4.12
C THR A 134 2.32 3.27 -5.57
N ALA A 135 1.06 3.09 -5.92
CA ALA A 135 0.54 3.45 -7.26
C ALA A 135 0.44 4.97 -7.44
N THR A 136 0.22 5.70 -6.34
CA THR A 136 0.36 7.15 -6.28
C THR A 136 1.70 7.52 -5.63
N VAL A 137 2.24 8.68 -5.99
CA VAL A 137 3.50 9.19 -5.40
C VAL A 137 3.30 9.57 -3.93
N LEU A 138 2.13 10.10 -3.59
CA LEU A 138 1.76 10.51 -2.23
C LEU A 138 0.76 9.52 -1.63
N ASP A 139 0.69 9.49 -0.30
CA ASP A 139 -0.44 8.89 0.42
C ASP A 139 -1.61 9.88 0.39
N ILE A 140 -2.65 9.58 -0.39
CA ILE A 140 -3.77 10.51 -0.60
C ILE A 140 -4.65 10.60 0.66
N GLY A 141 -4.72 9.53 1.45
CA GLY A 141 -5.42 9.55 2.73
C GLY A 141 -4.80 10.50 3.74
N ASP A 142 -3.46 10.51 3.80
CA ASP A 142 -2.71 11.51 4.57
C ASP A 142 -2.93 12.92 4.05
N GLU A 143 -2.91 13.14 2.73
CA GLU A 143 -3.15 14.47 2.16
C GLU A 143 -4.57 14.97 2.45
N ILE A 144 -5.58 14.10 2.36
CA ILE A 144 -6.97 14.41 2.76
C ILE A 144 -6.99 14.81 4.24
N SER A 145 -6.39 14.02 5.13
CA SER A 145 -6.35 14.35 6.55
C SER A 145 -5.62 15.66 6.81
N ARG A 146 -4.50 15.93 6.12
CA ARG A 146 -3.74 17.18 6.27
C ARG A 146 -4.58 18.39 5.87
N HIS A 147 -5.31 18.29 4.76
CA HIS A 147 -6.13 19.38 4.24
C HIS A 147 -7.35 19.66 5.12
N PHE A 148 -8.12 18.63 5.48
CA PHE A 148 -9.40 18.80 6.17
C PHE A 148 -9.29 18.80 7.70
N CYS A 149 -8.28 18.15 8.28
CA CYS A 149 -8.10 18.03 9.73
C CYS A 149 -6.90 18.84 10.26
N GLY A 150 -5.99 19.26 9.39
CA GLY A 150 -4.77 20.00 9.73
C GLY A 150 -3.54 19.11 9.98
N THR A 151 -2.36 19.64 9.66
CA THR A 151 -1.07 18.92 9.75
C THR A 151 -0.76 18.42 11.16
N ASP A 152 -1.02 19.24 12.18
CA ASP A 152 -0.74 18.88 13.59
C ASP A 152 -1.59 17.70 14.06
N TYR A 153 -2.85 17.65 13.60
CA TYR A 153 -3.75 16.54 13.91
C TYR A 153 -3.21 15.24 13.33
N LEU A 154 -2.85 15.23 12.04
CA LEU A 154 -2.29 14.05 11.39
C LEU A 154 -0.98 13.60 12.06
N ALA A 155 -0.09 14.53 12.37
CA ALA A 155 1.17 14.25 13.04
C ALA A 155 0.94 13.58 14.42
N LEU A 156 -0.04 14.06 15.18
CA LEU A 156 -0.42 13.45 16.46
C LEU A 156 -0.94 12.02 16.27
N GLN A 157 -1.85 11.77 15.31
CA GLN A 157 -2.35 10.42 15.05
C GLN A 157 -1.24 9.45 14.66
N LYS A 158 -0.33 9.88 13.77
CA LYS A 158 0.85 9.10 13.36
C LYS A 158 1.78 8.80 14.54
N LYS A 159 2.03 9.78 15.42
CA LYS A 159 2.81 9.56 16.63
C LYS A 159 2.17 8.49 17.53
N LEU A 160 0.86 8.59 17.80
CA LEU A 160 0.15 7.61 18.61
C LEU A 160 0.22 6.20 18.02
N PHE A 161 0.18 6.08 16.69
CA PHE A 161 0.36 4.81 16.00
C PHE A 161 1.78 4.25 16.12
N LEU A 162 2.81 5.08 15.93
CA LEU A 162 4.21 4.66 16.10
C LEU A 162 4.52 4.24 17.54
N GLU A 163 3.85 4.85 18.53
CA GLU A 163 3.92 4.47 19.94
C GLU A 163 3.08 3.21 20.28
N GLY A 164 2.42 2.59 19.29
CA GLY A 164 1.61 1.39 19.48
C GLY A 164 0.25 1.64 20.17
N LYS A 165 -0.13 2.90 20.38
CA LYS A 165 -1.43 3.28 20.99
C LYS A 165 -2.60 3.16 20.02
N LEU A 166 -2.32 3.15 18.73
CA LEU A 166 -3.30 2.89 17.68
C LEU A 166 -2.94 1.62 16.91
N THR A 167 -3.93 0.79 16.63
CA THR A 167 -3.81 -0.28 15.61
C THR A 167 -3.88 0.33 14.21
N THR A 168 -3.50 -0.42 13.16
CA THR A 168 -3.64 0.03 11.76
C THR A 168 -5.08 0.45 11.44
N ARG A 169 -6.06 -0.36 11.86
CA ARG A 169 -7.48 -0.01 11.73
C ARG A 169 -7.82 1.30 12.46
N ALA A 170 -7.27 1.49 13.66
CA ALA A 170 -7.59 2.67 14.47
C ALA A 170 -6.98 3.96 13.89
N ILE A 171 -5.74 3.93 13.37
CA ILE A 171 -5.16 5.11 12.70
C ILE A 171 -5.91 5.46 11.41
N ILE A 172 -6.27 4.46 10.58
CA ILE A 172 -7.06 4.72 9.37
C ILE A 172 -8.39 5.39 9.75
N GLN A 173 -9.08 4.88 10.77
CA GLN A 173 -10.31 5.53 11.24
C GLN A 173 -10.05 6.96 11.75
N SER A 174 -8.99 7.18 12.53
CA SER A 174 -8.76 8.46 13.20
C SER A 174 -8.42 9.58 12.23
N ILE A 175 -7.64 9.33 11.16
CA ILE A 175 -7.28 10.37 10.19
C ILE A 175 -8.49 10.92 9.41
N TYR A 176 -9.54 10.12 9.22
CA TYR A 176 -10.75 10.53 8.51
C TYR A 176 -11.88 11.03 9.43
N THR A 177 -11.95 10.59 10.68
CA THR A 177 -13.09 10.89 11.59
C THR A 177 -13.46 12.38 11.66
N PRO A 178 -12.51 13.35 11.70
CA PRO A 178 -12.85 14.77 11.75
C PRO A 178 -13.33 15.38 10.42
N VAL A 179 -13.21 14.66 9.30
CA VAL A 179 -13.59 15.18 7.98
C VAL A 179 -15.11 15.31 7.90
N ARG A 180 -15.61 16.55 7.76
CA ARG A 180 -17.04 16.88 7.63
C ARG A 180 -17.44 17.31 6.21
N ALA A 181 -16.47 17.39 5.31
CA ALA A 181 -16.72 17.76 3.92
C ALA A 181 -17.57 16.69 3.21
N PRO A 182 -18.45 17.10 2.28
CA PRO A 182 -19.21 16.16 1.46
C PRO A 182 -18.29 15.33 0.56
N GLU A 183 -18.76 14.15 0.17
CA GLU A 183 -18.01 13.19 -0.67
C GLU A 183 -17.41 13.84 -1.93
N ALA A 184 -18.19 14.68 -2.63
CA ALA A 184 -17.73 15.35 -3.85
C ALA A 184 -16.52 16.27 -3.63
N GLU A 185 -16.45 16.94 -2.47
CA GLU A 185 -15.34 17.84 -2.13
C GLU A 185 -14.07 17.05 -1.78
N VAL A 186 -14.23 15.95 -1.04
CA VAL A 186 -13.12 15.04 -0.73
C VAL A 186 -12.57 14.39 -2.00
N ILE A 187 -13.45 13.95 -2.91
CA ILE A 187 -13.04 13.41 -4.22
C ILE A 187 -12.33 14.49 -5.06
N ALA A 188 -12.87 15.71 -5.12
CA ALA A 188 -12.26 16.80 -5.86
C ALA A 188 -10.84 17.10 -5.34
N PHE A 189 -10.67 17.19 -4.02
CA PHE A 189 -9.35 17.35 -3.41
C PHE A 189 -8.42 16.18 -3.76
N ALA A 190 -8.89 14.94 -3.62
CA ALA A 190 -8.08 13.76 -3.93
C ALA A 190 -7.59 13.76 -5.38
N LEU A 191 -8.42 14.17 -6.34
CA LEU A 191 -8.03 14.31 -7.75
C LEU A 191 -6.95 15.38 -7.96
N THR A 192 -6.94 16.45 -7.16
CA THR A 192 -5.88 17.47 -7.22
C THR A 192 -4.57 17.01 -6.59
N ALA A 193 -4.63 16.21 -5.53
CA ALA A 193 -3.47 15.71 -4.81
C ALA A 193 -2.82 14.51 -5.53
N ALA A 194 -3.61 13.71 -6.24
CA ALA A 194 -3.16 12.48 -6.85
C ALA A 194 -2.16 12.73 -7.99
N LYS A 195 -1.03 12.03 -7.89
CA LYS A 195 -0.06 11.86 -8.96
C LYS A 195 0.25 10.39 -9.09
N ILE A 196 -0.07 9.80 -10.24
CA ILE A 196 0.26 8.40 -10.52
C ILE A 196 1.77 8.24 -10.60
N ARG A 197 2.30 7.22 -9.92
CA ARG A 197 3.71 6.87 -9.96
C ARG A 197 4.08 6.38 -11.37
N PRO A 198 5.20 6.85 -11.95
CA PRO A 198 5.68 6.37 -13.24
C PRO A 198 5.75 4.83 -13.28
N GLY A 199 5.30 4.23 -14.39
CA GLY A 199 5.24 2.78 -14.57
C GLY A 199 3.93 2.11 -14.10
N PHE A 200 3.03 2.80 -13.38
CA PHE A 200 1.80 2.18 -12.89
C PHE A 200 0.85 1.77 -14.03
N VAL A 201 0.71 2.62 -15.06
CA VAL A 201 -0.17 2.32 -16.20
C VAL A 201 0.37 1.13 -16.99
N GLU A 202 1.69 1.09 -17.19
CA GLU A 202 2.42 0.01 -17.86
C GLU A 202 2.32 -1.30 -17.09
N LEU A 203 2.33 -1.25 -15.75
CA LEU A 203 2.14 -2.40 -14.89
C LEU A 203 0.74 -2.99 -15.05
N VAL A 204 -0.31 -2.16 -15.05
CA VAL A 204 -1.69 -2.61 -15.28
C VAL A 204 -1.86 -3.18 -16.69
N ALA A 205 -1.26 -2.53 -17.69
CA ALA A 205 -1.28 -3.00 -19.07
C ALA A 205 -0.59 -4.36 -19.23
N ALA A 206 0.60 -4.53 -18.63
CA ALA A 206 1.32 -5.80 -18.61
C ALA A 206 0.48 -6.94 -18.01
N ALA A 207 -0.23 -6.66 -16.92
CA ALA A 207 -1.13 -7.63 -16.30
C ALA A 207 -2.33 -7.96 -17.21
N ARG A 208 -2.96 -6.95 -17.82
CA ARG A 208 -4.07 -7.12 -18.77
C ARG A 208 -3.65 -7.99 -19.96
N ASP A 209 -2.55 -7.65 -20.61
CA ASP A 209 -2.10 -8.30 -21.84
C ASP A 209 -1.74 -9.77 -21.63
N ARG A 210 -1.26 -10.10 -20.42
CA ARG A 210 -1.01 -11.47 -20.01
C ARG A 210 -2.28 -12.23 -19.60
N GLY A 211 -3.38 -11.53 -19.35
CA GLY A 211 -4.56 -12.09 -18.66
C GLY A 211 -4.30 -12.38 -17.18
N ALA A 212 -3.27 -11.77 -16.58
CA ALA A 212 -2.95 -11.90 -15.16
C ALA A 212 -3.90 -11.04 -14.31
N PRO A 213 -4.57 -11.60 -13.29
CA PRO A 213 -5.37 -10.87 -12.34
C PRO A 213 -4.64 -9.71 -11.69
N PHE A 214 -5.22 -8.51 -11.74
CA PHE A 214 -4.68 -7.32 -11.09
C PHE A 214 -5.61 -6.87 -9.97
N PHE A 215 -5.12 -6.96 -8.74
CA PHE A 215 -5.81 -6.46 -7.56
C PHE A 215 -5.12 -5.19 -7.06
N LEU A 216 -5.91 -4.14 -6.89
CA LEU A 216 -5.46 -2.91 -6.24
C LEU A 216 -6.00 -2.92 -4.81
N ALA A 217 -5.10 -3.11 -3.84
CA ALA A 217 -5.43 -3.32 -2.44
C ALA A 217 -5.02 -2.10 -1.61
N SER A 218 -5.97 -1.23 -1.24
CA SER A 218 -5.69 0.03 -0.57
C SER A 218 -6.20 0.03 0.87
N GLY A 219 -5.43 0.63 1.79
CA GLY A 219 -5.90 1.02 3.13
C GLY A 219 -6.73 2.32 3.13
N GLY A 220 -6.78 3.00 2.00
CA GLY A 220 -7.58 4.19 1.72
C GLY A 220 -9.06 3.92 1.47
N LEU A 221 -9.75 4.94 0.96
CA LEU A 221 -11.19 4.92 0.71
C LEU A 221 -11.48 4.67 -0.77
N ARG A 222 -12.30 3.65 -1.05
CA ARG A 222 -12.69 3.26 -2.41
C ARG A 222 -13.17 4.43 -3.26
N GLN A 223 -13.94 5.35 -2.67
CA GLN A 223 -14.51 6.50 -3.36
C GLN A 223 -13.48 7.33 -4.13
N TYR A 224 -12.38 7.74 -3.48
CA TYR A 224 -11.34 8.50 -4.18
C TYR A 224 -10.46 7.60 -5.04
N VAL A 225 -10.20 6.36 -4.61
CA VAL A 225 -9.41 5.41 -5.40
C VAL A 225 -10.06 5.20 -6.78
N GLU A 226 -11.38 4.97 -6.83
CA GLU A 226 -12.14 4.81 -8.06
C GLU A 226 -12.11 6.10 -8.92
N ALA A 227 -12.26 7.27 -8.30
CA ALA A 227 -12.21 8.55 -9.01
C ALA A 227 -10.83 8.83 -9.63
N VAL A 228 -9.75 8.61 -8.87
CA VAL A 228 -8.37 8.80 -9.33
C VAL A 228 -8.05 7.81 -10.46
N LEU A 229 -8.42 6.53 -10.32
CA LEU A 229 -8.22 5.57 -11.40
C LEU A 229 -9.02 5.94 -12.66
N ALA A 230 -10.25 6.46 -12.51
CA ALA A 230 -11.05 6.91 -13.66
C ALA A 230 -10.43 8.11 -14.39
N ALA A 231 -9.72 8.99 -13.67
CA ALA A 231 -9.06 10.15 -14.26
C ALA A 231 -7.74 9.82 -14.96
N HIS A 232 -7.04 8.77 -14.52
CA HIS A 232 -5.68 8.48 -15.00
C HIS A 232 -5.52 7.21 -15.82
N LEU A 233 -6.46 6.25 -15.73
CA LEU A 233 -6.39 5.01 -16.52
C LEU A 233 -7.40 5.04 -17.68
N PRO A 234 -6.97 4.62 -18.88
CA PRO A 234 -7.88 4.23 -19.95
C PRO A 234 -8.95 3.24 -19.46
N ALA A 235 -10.16 3.32 -20.05
CA ALA A 235 -11.32 2.56 -19.58
C ALA A 235 -11.09 1.05 -19.56
N ASP A 236 -10.43 0.51 -20.58
CA ASP A 236 -10.11 -0.90 -20.73
C ASP A 236 -9.08 -1.39 -19.68
N LEU A 237 -8.08 -0.57 -19.34
CA LEU A 237 -7.16 -0.87 -18.23
C LEU A 237 -7.87 -0.82 -16.88
N ARG A 238 -8.74 0.19 -16.69
CA ARG A 238 -9.50 0.34 -15.45
C ARG A 238 -10.46 -0.82 -15.20
N GLU A 239 -11.09 -1.35 -16.24
CA GLU A 239 -11.96 -2.54 -16.14
C GLU A 239 -11.22 -3.80 -15.71
N HIS A 240 -9.92 -3.89 -15.99
CA HIS A 240 -9.07 -5.01 -15.58
C HIS A 240 -8.69 -4.98 -14.09
N VAL A 241 -8.72 -3.81 -13.47
CA VAL A 241 -8.31 -3.59 -12.06
C VAL A 241 -9.43 -3.96 -11.08
N ARG A 242 -9.13 -4.88 -10.16
CA ARG A 242 -10.02 -5.24 -9.05
C ARG A 242 -9.66 -4.48 -7.79
N ILE A 243 -10.45 -3.47 -7.47
CA ILE A 243 -10.23 -2.61 -6.29
C ILE A 243 -10.71 -3.32 -5.02
N ARG A 244 -9.87 -3.33 -3.99
CA ARG A 244 -10.16 -3.75 -2.60
C ARG A 244 -9.70 -2.62 -1.69
N ALA A 245 -10.65 -1.89 -1.12
CA ALA A 245 -10.37 -0.72 -0.29
C ALA A 245 -11.45 -0.58 0.79
N ASN A 246 -11.20 0.27 1.78
CA ASN A 246 -12.21 0.66 2.77
C ASN A 246 -13.31 1.49 2.12
N LEU A 247 -14.47 1.62 2.78
CA LEU A 247 -15.56 2.49 2.31
C LEU A 247 -15.79 3.60 3.33
N ALA A 248 -15.99 4.82 2.84
CA ALA A 248 -16.43 5.93 3.68
C ALA A 248 -17.97 6.03 3.76
N GLU A 249 -18.47 6.38 4.95
CA GLU A 249 -19.79 6.96 5.16
C GLU A 249 -19.59 8.45 5.49
N PHE A 250 -19.99 9.33 4.58
CA PHE A 250 -19.90 10.78 4.76
C PHE A 250 -21.10 11.30 5.54
N SER A 251 -20.87 12.13 6.55
CA SER A 251 -21.94 12.87 7.25
C SER A 251 -21.43 14.18 7.85
N PRO A 252 -22.33 15.14 8.16
CA PRO A 252 -21.95 16.41 8.78
C PRO A 252 -21.26 16.28 10.14
N GLU A 253 -21.46 15.15 10.83
CA GLU A 253 -20.85 14.86 12.13
C GLU A 253 -19.40 14.36 12.00
N GLY A 254 -19.02 13.83 10.83
CA GLY A 254 -17.69 13.28 10.56
C GLY A 254 -17.74 12.00 9.72
N LEU A 255 -16.67 11.75 8.97
CA LEU A 255 -16.53 10.57 8.11
C LEU A 255 -16.30 9.30 8.94
N ARG A 256 -17.07 8.24 8.66
CA ARG A 256 -16.85 6.91 9.26
C ARG A 256 -16.30 5.93 8.25
N VAL A 257 -15.26 5.18 8.63
CA VAL A 257 -14.66 4.16 7.77
C VAL A 257 -15.29 2.80 8.09
N SER A 258 -15.74 2.10 7.06
CA SER A 258 -16.10 0.69 7.14
C SER A 258 -15.05 -0.15 6.44
N TYR A 259 -14.83 -1.36 6.96
CA TYR A 259 -13.78 -2.29 6.56
C TYR A 259 -14.43 -3.55 5.98
N PRO A 260 -14.73 -3.60 4.67
CA PRO A 260 -15.51 -4.69 4.09
C PRO A 260 -14.89 -6.08 4.26
N THR A 261 -13.57 -6.15 4.44
CA THR A 261 -12.81 -7.41 4.58
C THR A 261 -12.37 -7.70 6.01
N ASP A 262 -12.93 -7.01 7.02
CA ASP A 262 -12.50 -7.19 8.42
C ASP A 262 -12.78 -8.60 8.94
N ALA A 263 -13.94 -9.17 8.59
CA ALA A 263 -14.30 -10.52 9.00
C ALA A 263 -13.34 -11.55 8.40
N GLU A 264 -13.03 -11.45 7.11
CA GLU A 264 -12.08 -12.30 6.41
C GLU A 264 -10.66 -12.10 6.93
N SER A 265 -10.27 -10.86 7.25
CA SER A 265 -8.97 -10.55 7.86
C SER A 265 -8.81 -11.28 9.19
N ARG A 266 -9.83 -11.20 10.06
CA ARG A 266 -9.83 -11.89 11.36
C ARG A 266 -9.83 -13.40 11.21
N ALA A 267 -10.63 -13.94 10.29
CA ALA A 267 -10.64 -15.37 9.99
C ALA A 267 -9.28 -15.87 9.45
N ALA A 268 -8.55 -15.03 8.72
CA ALA A 268 -7.19 -15.28 8.26
C ALA A 268 -6.11 -14.98 9.33
N GLY A 269 -6.50 -14.78 10.59
CA GLY A 269 -5.58 -14.56 11.72
C GLY A 269 -4.95 -13.16 11.76
N CYS A 270 -5.55 -12.15 11.13
CA CYS A 270 -5.11 -10.76 11.25
C CYS A 270 -6.17 -9.90 11.93
N HIS A 271 -5.88 -9.47 13.16
CA HIS A 271 -6.81 -8.69 13.98
C HIS A 271 -6.57 -7.18 13.94
N VAL A 272 -5.51 -6.72 13.24
CA VAL A 272 -5.03 -5.33 13.32
C VAL A 272 -5.28 -4.48 12.06
N CYS A 273 -5.29 -5.07 10.86
CA CYS A 273 -5.25 -4.30 9.60
C CYS A 273 -6.59 -3.70 9.15
N GLY A 274 -7.74 -4.26 9.54
CA GLY A 274 -9.02 -3.92 8.91
C GLY A 274 -9.08 -4.47 7.48
N SER A 275 -8.57 -3.71 6.50
CA SER A 275 -8.39 -4.19 5.11
C SER A 275 -7.04 -4.87 4.93
N CYS A 276 -6.92 -6.13 5.39
CA CYS A 276 -5.65 -6.84 5.33
C CYS A 276 -5.32 -7.35 3.91
N LYS A 277 -4.15 -6.98 3.40
CA LYS A 277 -3.68 -7.39 2.08
C LYS A 277 -3.45 -8.90 1.92
N ARG A 278 -3.28 -9.65 3.03
CA ARG A 278 -3.26 -11.13 2.99
C ARG A 278 -4.57 -11.72 2.44
N VAL A 279 -5.71 -11.08 2.71
CA VAL A 279 -7.02 -11.50 2.20
C VAL A 279 -7.06 -11.35 0.68
N VAL A 280 -6.46 -10.27 0.17
CA VAL A 280 -6.37 -10.00 -1.26
C VAL A 280 -5.40 -10.96 -1.96
N VAL A 281 -4.27 -11.30 -1.34
CA VAL A 281 -3.38 -12.36 -1.83
C VAL A 281 -4.10 -13.71 -1.89
N ALA A 282 -4.87 -14.06 -0.85
CA ALA A 282 -5.67 -15.29 -0.86
C ALA A 282 -6.77 -15.26 -1.95
N GLU A 283 -7.36 -14.10 -2.22
CA GLU A 283 -8.28 -13.91 -3.34
C GLU A 283 -7.58 -14.07 -4.69
N ALA A 284 -6.39 -13.52 -4.86
CA ALA A 284 -5.57 -13.70 -6.05
C ALA A 284 -5.27 -15.18 -6.29
N ARG A 285 -4.90 -15.95 -5.26
CA ARG A 285 -4.70 -17.40 -5.40
C ARG A 285 -5.98 -18.15 -5.80
N ARG A 286 -7.16 -17.69 -5.35
CA ARG A 286 -8.45 -18.28 -5.74
C ARG A 286 -8.81 -18.07 -7.22
N THR A 287 -8.13 -17.19 -7.94
CA THR A 287 -8.27 -17.10 -9.41
C THR A 287 -7.49 -18.17 -10.16
N GLY A 288 -6.75 -19.03 -9.45
CA GLY A 288 -5.85 -20.03 -10.02
C GLY A 288 -4.38 -19.62 -10.07
N ALA A 289 -4.04 -18.41 -9.59
CA ALA A 289 -2.67 -17.91 -9.54
C ALA A 289 -1.80 -18.76 -8.60
N LYS A 290 -0.69 -19.25 -9.16
CA LYS A 290 0.34 -19.99 -8.42
C LYS A 290 1.43 -19.05 -7.91
N TYR A 291 1.63 -17.93 -8.61
CA TYR A 291 2.60 -16.90 -8.28
C TYR A 291 1.91 -15.56 -8.09
N VAL A 292 2.25 -14.83 -7.04
CA VAL A 292 1.73 -13.50 -6.72
C VAL A 292 2.87 -12.52 -6.56
N ILE A 293 2.88 -11.48 -7.42
CA ILE A 293 3.74 -10.31 -7.27
C ILE A 293 3.00 -9.30 -6.38
N GLY A 294 3.55 -9.02 -5.21
CA GLY A 294 3.10 -7.98 -4.28
C GLY A 294 3.92 -6.71 -4.45
N ILE A 295 3.28 -5.54 -4.42
CA ILE A 295 3.94 -4.23 -4.56
C ILE A 295 3.37 -3.30 -3.49
N GLY A 296 4.23 -2.68 -2.67
CA GLY A 296 3.80 -1.79 -1.59
C GLY A 296 4.92 -0.89 -1.06
N ASP A 297 4.60 -0.05 -0.08
CA ASP A 297 5.54 0.86 0.58
C ASP A 297 5.34 0.94 2.11
N GLY A 298 4.11 0.70 2.57
CA GLY A 298 3.68 1.11 3.88
C GLY A 298 3.68 0.00 4.93
N PHE A 299 3.39 0.41 6.16
CA PHE A 299 3.18 -0.49 7.29
C PHE A 299 2.02 -1.47 7.09
N ALA A 300 1.04 -1.14 6.26
CA ALA A 300 -0.05 -2.08 5.96
C ALA A 300 0.40 -3.25 5.08
N ASP A 301 1.54 -3.13 4.38
CA ASP A 301 2.04 -4.09 3.39
C ASP A 301 2.88 -5.22 3.94
N ARG A 302 3.21 -5.23 5.22
CA ARG A 302 3.92 -6.38 5.83
C ARG A 302 3.13 -7.69 5.68
N CYS A 303 1.80 -7.62 5.74
CA CYS A 303 0.94 -8.77 5.41
C CYS A 303 0.89 -9.09 3.90
N LEU A 304 1.22 -8.14 3.02
CA LEU A 304 1.41 -8.43 1.60
C LEU A 304 2.74 -9.18 1.42
N ALA A 305 3.83 -8.63 1.95
CA ALA A 305 5.18 -9.19 1.83
C ALA A 305 5.32 -10.61 2.40
N GLN A 306 4.59 -10.92 3.47
CA GLN A 306 4.62 -12.25 4.10
C GLN A 306 3.94 -13.35 3.27
N PHE A 307 3.02 -12.98 2.36
CA PHE A 307 2.13 -13.95 1.69
C PHE A 307 2.26 -13.95 0.16
N ALA A 308 2.81 -12.88 -0.42
CA ALA A 308 3.21 -12.84 -1.83
C ALA A 308 4.45 -13.69 -2.08
N ASP A 309 4.61 -14.18 -3.31
CA ASP A 309 5.77 -15.00 -3.70
C ASP A 309 6.98 -14.12 -4.06
N GLN A 310 6.74 -12.91 -4.55
CA GLN A 310 7.74 -11.87 -4.80
C GLN A 310 7.19 -10.53 -4.34
N THR A 311 8.02 -9.76 -3.65
CA THR A 311 7.63 -8.45 -3.11
C THR A 311 8.51 -7.36 -3.70
N TYR A 312 7.87 -6.33 -4.25
CA TYR A 312 8.48 -5.04 -4.55
C TYR A 312 8.14 -4.07 -3.42
N ALA A 313 9.17 -3.44 -2.85
CA ALA A 313 9.01 -2.46 -1.79
C ALA A 313 9.57 -1.12 -2.25
N LEU A 314 8.84 -0.02 -2.03
CA LEU A 314 9.37 1.30 -2.39
C LEU A 314 10.70 1.54 -1.68
N GLU A 315 11.70 2.04 -2.37
CA GLU A 315 13.03 2.29 -1.81
C GLU A 315 12.93 3.25 -0.61
N ASP A 316 13.72 2.98 0.42
CA ASP A 316 13.71 3.64 1.74
C ASP A 316 12.35 3.78 2.44
N SER A 317 11.32 3.06 2.00
CA SER A 317 10.02 3.02 2.67
C SER A 317 10.03 2.15 3.93
N TYR A 318 8.94 2.24 4.71
CA TYR A 318 8.75 1.38 5.87
C TYR A 318 8.78 -0.11 5.49
N LEU A 319 8.12 -0.49 4.39
CA LEU A 319 8.09 -1.88 3.93
C LEU A 319 9.49 -2.38 3.56
N HIS A 320 10.29 -1.53 2.90
CA HIS A 320 11.66 -1.88 2.53
C HIS A 320 12.53 -2.10 3.78
N GLY A 321 12.45 -1.19 4.77
CA GLY A 321 13.10 -1.38 6.07
C GLY A 321 12.65 -2.66 6.77
N TYR A 322 11.34 -2.91 6.82
CA TYR A 322 10.75 -4.11 7.41
C TYR A 322 11.28 -5.40 6.76
N CYS A 323 11.32 -5.46 5.42
CA CYS A 323 11.85 -6.63 4.72
C CYS A 323 13.32 -6.88 5.05
N ARG A 324 14.15 -5.82 5.16
CA ARG A 324 15.56 -5.94 5.57
C ARG A 324 15.69 -6.47 7.00
N GLU A 325 14.93 -5.92 7.94
CA GLU A 325 14.94 -6.33 9.34
C GLU A 325 14.50 -7.79 9.52
N GLN A 326 13.47 -8.21 8.78
CA GLN A 326 12.95 -9.58 8.83
C GLN A 326 13.70 -10.57 7.93
N ARG A 327 14.75 -10.12 7.22
CA ARG A 327 15.51 -10.91 6.24
C ARG A 327 14.60 -11.54 5.17
N MET A 328 13.57 -10.82 4.77
CA MET A 328 12.65 -11.21 3.71
C MET A 328 13.18 -10.71 2.36
N ALA A 329 13.11 -11.54 1.34
CA ALA A 329 13.45 -11.14 -0.01
C ALA A 329 12.44 -10.10 -0.52
N CYS A 330 12.91 -8.91 -0.85
CA CYS A 330 12.15 -7.90 -1.58
C CYS A 330 13.06 -7.19 -2.59
N ILE A 331 12.45 -6.68 -3.66
CA ILE A 331 13.14 -5.88 -4.67
C ILE A 331 12.78 -4.41 -4.42
N PRO A 332 13.75 -3.53 -4.13
CA PRO A 332 13.48 -2.11 -3.99
C PRO A 332 13.06 -1.53 -5.35
N PHE A 333 12.17 -0.53 -5.34
CA PHE A 333 11.81 0.23 -6.54
C PHE A 333 11.62 1.70 -6.23
N THR A 334 11.79 2.57 -7.22
CA THR A 334 11.40 4.00 -7.16
C THR A 334 10.25 4.30 -8.10
N GLU A 335 10.24 3.63 -9.25
CA GLU A 335 9.19 3.63 -10.27
C GLU A 335 8.74 2.19 -10.56
N LEU A 336 7.58 2.03 -11.19
CA LEU A 336 6.93 0.73 -11.36
C LEU A 336 7.27 0.02 -12.69
N TYR A 337 8.17 0.59 -13.50
CA TYR A 337 8.54 0.00 -14.80
C TYR A 337 9.17 -1.38 -14.67
N GLU A 338 10.03 -1.60 -13.66
CA GLU A 338 10.67 -2.89 -13.43
C GLU A 338 9.66 -3.95 -12.96
N ALA A 339 8.71 -3.57 -12.11
CA ALA A 339 7.60 -4.45 -11.73
C ALA A 339 6.72 -4.80 -12.95
N ALA A 340 6.48 -3.83 -13.84
CA ALA A 340 5.76 -4.08 -15.09
C ALA A 340 6.53 -5.06 -16.00
N GLU A 341 7.85 -4.94 -16.08
CA GLU A 341 8.69 -5.85 -16.85
C GLU A 341 8.72 -7.25 -16.27
N ALA A 342 8.77 -7.39 -14.95
CA ALA A 342 8.66 -8.69 -14.28
C ALA A 342 7.33 -9.39 -14.61
N VAL A 343 6.23 -8.64 -14.73
CA VAL A 343 4.93 -9.20 -15.16
C VAL A 343 4.97 -9.62 -16.64
N ARG A 344 5.56 -8.81 -17.53
CA ARG A 344 5.67 -9.13 -18.97
C ARG A 344 6.55 -10.34 -19.25
N SER A 345 7.70 -10.42 -18.59
CA SER A 345 8.71 -11.45 -18.79
C SER A 345 8.50 -12.70 -17.93
N PHE A 346 7.51 -12.71 -17.04
CA PHE A 346 7.23 -13.86 -16.17
C PHE A 346 7.15 -15.16 -16.97
N THR A 347 7.81 -16.21 -16.51
CA THR A 347 7.69 -17.57 -17.08
C THR A 347 7.28 -18.52 -15.96
N PRO A 348 6.18 -19.29 -16.11
CA PRO A 348 5.78 -20.29 -15.14
C PRO A 348 6.92 -21.28 -14.86
N ALA A 349 7.00 -21.77 -13.63
CA ALA A 349 8.06 -22.70 -13.23
C ALA A 349 8.12 -23.99 -14.08
N ALA A 350 7.00 -24.41 -14.68
CA ALA A 350 6.93 -25.57 -15.56
C ALA A 350 7.57 -25.34 -16.95
N GLU A 351 7.79 -24.09 -17.34
CA GLU A 351 8.33 -23.69 -18.65
C GLU A 351 9.77 -23.14 -18.55
N ARG A 352 10.34 -23.08 -17.33
CA ARG A 352 11.75 -22.69 -17.17
C ARG A 352 12.66 -23.75 -17.78
N PRO A 353 13.59 -23.39 -18.68
CA PRO A 353 14.57 -24.33 -19.21
C PRO A 353 15.31 -24.99 -18.05
N ARG A 354 15.40 -26.33 -18.06
CA ARG A 354 16.29 -27.02 -17.13
C ARG A 354 17.72 -26.62 -17.49
N GLU A 355 18.37 -25.87 -16.60
CA GLU A 355 19.82 -25.70 -16.67
C GLU A 355 20.45 -27.10 -16.70
N ARG A 356 21.22 -27.36 -17.76
CA ARG A 356 21.86 -28.65 -18.02
C ARG A 356 23.22 -28.74 -17.34
#